data_AF-A0A0F3MTY3-F1
#
_entry.id   AF-A0A0F3MTY3-F1
#
_cell.length_a   1.000
_cell.length_b   1.000
_cell.length_c   1.000
_cell.angle_alpha   90.00
_cell.angle_beta   90.00
_cell.angle_gamma   90.00
#
_symmetry.space_group_name_H-M   'P 1'
#
loop_
_entity.id
_entity.type
_entity.pdbx_description
1 polymer ?
#
loop_
_entity_poly.entity_id
_entity_poly.type
_entity_poly.pdbx_seq_one_letter_code
_entity_poly.pdbx_strand_id
1 'polypeptide(L)' 'MRQKLNRGEYLNAVGEMLRWVKAKGGVKLQGLVKRRAIERSLFLSEAGTASIANEIAVTSNVVTDYLK' A
#
# COMPACT_ATOMS: atom_id res chain seq x y z
N MET A 1 -1.28 5.59 11.83
CA MET A 1 -1.87 4.98 10.62
C MET A 1 -3.13 5.70 10.16
N ARG A 2 -4.19 5.79 10.99
CA ARG A 2 -5.45 6.47 10.62
C ARG A 2 -5.25 7.85 10.00
N GLN A 3 -4.46 8.72 10.64
CA GLN A 3 -4.19 10.07 10.10
C GLN A 3 -3.46 10.04 8.74
N LYS A 4 -2.52 9.11 8.54
CA LYS A 4 -1.77 8.98 7.29
C LYS A 4 -2.67 8.50 6.14
N LEU A 5 -3.57 7.56 6.42
CA LEU A 5 -4.57 7.11 5.44
C LEU A 5 -5.49 8.26 5.04
N ASN A 6 -5.96 9.06 6.01
CA ASN A 6 -6.80 10.22 5.72
C ASN A 6 -6.10 11.30 4.87
N ARG A 7 -4.76 11.34 4.89
CA ARG A 7 -3.95 12.26 4.08
C ARG A 7 -3.50 11.66 2.74
N GLY A 8 -3.92 10.43 2.42
CA GLY A 8 -3.48 9.74 1.20
C GLY A 8 -2.02 9.28 1.23
N GLU A 9 -1.35 9.33 2.38
CA GLU A 9 0.03 8.89 2.55
C GLU A 9 0.12 7.36 2.66
N TYR A 10 -0.38 6.63 1.66
CA TYR A 10 -0.56 5.18 1.70
C TYR A 10 0.74 4.40 1.95
N LEU A 11 1.83 4.80 1.29
CA LEU A 11 3.16 4.20 1.49
C LEU A 11 3.69 4.42 2.93
N ASN A 12 3.47 5.61 3.49
CA ASN A 12 3.89 5.91 4.86
C ASN A 12 2.96 5.27 5.91
N ALA A 13 1.70 5.00 5.54
CA ALA A 13 0.72 4.32 6.37
C ALA A 13 1.03 2.82 6.49
N VAL A 14 1.41 2.16 5.39
CA VAL A 14 1.69 0.71 5.41
C VAL A 14 2.89 0.36 6.29
N GLY A 15 3.87 1.27 6.40
CA GLY A 15 5.00 1.11 7.33
C GLY A 15 4.57 0.99 8.80
N GLU A 16 3.39 1.51 9.15
CA GLU A 16 2.87 1.43 10.52
C GLU A 16 2.19 0.10 10.86
N MET A 17 1.85 -0.75 9.88
CA MET A 17 1.22 -2.06 10.14
C MET A 17 2.07 -2.94 11.07
N LEU A 18 3.39 -2.80 10.99
CA LEU A 18 4.35 -3.55 11.81
C LEU A 18 4.29 -3.19 13.31
N ARG A 19 3.56 -2.14 13.69
CA ARG A 19 3.33 -1.78 15.09
C ARG A 19 2.31 -2.72 15.77
N TRP A 20 1.42 -3.36 15.01
CA TRP A 20 0.38 -4.26 15.51
C TRP A 20 0.79 -5.73 15.52
N VAL A 21 1.92 -5.99 16.16
CA VAL A 21 2.48 -7.35 16.34
C VAL A 21 2.42 -7.82 17.78
N LYS A 22 1.99 -6.96 18.69
CA LYS A 22 1.92 -7.24 20.13
C LYS A 22 0.50 -7.65 20.53
N ALA A 23 0.39 -8.67 21.37
CA ALA A 23 -0.85 -9.07 22.03
C ALA A 23 -0.99 -8.37 23.39
N LYS A 24 -2.06 -8.70 24.13
CA LYS A 24 -2.26 -8.25 25.51
C LYS A 24 -1.01 -8.56 26.34
N GLY A 25 -0.55 -7.60 27.14
CA GLY A 25 0.70 -7.70 27.90
C GLY A 25 1.96 -7.33 27.11
N GLY A 26 1.83 -6.82 25.88
CA GLY A 26 2.97 -6.27 25.12
C GLY A 26 3.87 -7.30 24.46
N VAL A 27 3.55 -8.59 24.59
CA VAL A 27 4.29 -9.71 23.99
C VAL A 27 4.15 -9.69 22.48
N LYS A 28 5.29 -9.71 21.76
CA LYS A 28 5.31 -9.84 20.30
C LYS A 28 4.96 -11.28 19.90
N LEU A 29 3.92 -11.45 19.09
CA LEU A 29 3.55 -12.74 18.53
C LEU A 29 4.16 -12.93 17.14
N GLN A 30 4.95 -13.99 16.96
CA GLN A 30 5.61 -14.27 15.67
C GLN A 30 4.62 -14.47 14.52
N GLY A 31 3.45 -15.07 14.79
CA GLY A 31 2.38 -15.18 13.80
C GLY A 31 1.86 -13.83 13.31
N LEU A 32 1.73 -12.85 14.21
CA LEU A 32 1.32 -11.49 13.84
C LEU A 32 2.40 -10.76 13.05
N VAL A 33 3.69 -10.96 13.39
CA VAL A 33 4.81 -10.41 12.61
C VAL A 33 4.75 -10.89 11.17
N LYS A 34 4.63 -12.21 10.96
CA LYS A 34 4.53 -12.81 9.63
C LYS A 34 3.32 -12.28 8.86
N ARG A 35 2.14 -12.26 9.51
CA ARG A 35 0.91 -11.78 8.88
C ARG A 35 1.00 -10.31 8.45
N ARG A 36 1.54 -9.43 9.30
CA ARG A 36 1.69 -7.99 8.97
C ARG A 36 2.71 -7.75 7.86
N ALA A 37 3.75 -8.59 7.76
CA ALA A 37 4.70 -8.52 6.65
C ALA A 37 4.03 -8.90 5.31
N ILE A 38 3.21 -9.96 5.28
CA ILE A 38 2.46 -10.37 4.09
C ILE A 38 1.45 -9.29 3.68
N GLU A 39 0.66 -8.78 4.62
CA GLU A 39 -0.32 -7.72 4.35
C GLU A 39 0.35 -6.45 3.80
N ARG A 40 1.50 -6.06 4.36
CA ARG A 40 2.31 -4.94 3.83
C ARG A 40 2.77 -5.22 2.40
N SER A 41 3.24 -6.43 2.11
CA SER A 41 3.68 -6.82 0.77
C SER A 41 2.53 -6.77 -0.23
N LEU A 42 1.36 -7.28 0.14
CA LEU A 42 0.16 -7.25 -0.71
C LEU A 42 -0.26 -5.80 -1.00
N PHE A 43 -0.32 -4.96 0.02
CA PHE A 43 -0.68 -3.55 -0.12
C PHE A 43 0.29 -2.77 -1.03
N LEU A 44 1.59 -3.05 -0.94
CA LEU A 44 2.59 -2.44 -1.83
C LEU A 44 2.53 -2.99 -3.27
N SER A 45 2.19 -4.27 -3.44
CA SER A 45 1.99 -4.90 -4.74
C SER A 45 0.80 -4.28 -5.48
N GLU A 46 -0.32 -4.08 -4.78
CA GLU A 46 -1.53 -3.45 -5.32
C GLU A 46 -1.34 -1.96 -5.60
N ALA A 47 -0.66 -1.23 -4.70
CA ALA A 47 -0.31 0.17 -4.95
C ALA A 47 0.61 0.34 -6.16
N GLY A 48 1.56 -0.58 -6.36
CA GLY A 48 2.41 -0.61 -7.55
C GLY A 48 1.64 -0.90 -8.83
N THR A 49 0.73 -1.88 -8.81
CA THR A 49 -0.09 -2.23 -9.98
C THR A 49 -1.12 -1.16 -10.33
N ALA A 50 -1.74 -0.50 -9.35
CA ALA A 50 -2.63 0.64 -9.59
C ALA A 50 -1.89 1.84 -10.20
N SER A 51 -0.64 2.09 -9.79
CA SER A 51 0.20 3.13 -10.40
C SER A 51 0.51 2.83 -11.87
N ILE A 52 0.88 1.58 -12.19
CA ILE A 52 1.16 1.14 -13.56
C ILE A 52 -0.07 1.25 -14.46
N ALA A 53 -1.23 0.81 -13.98
CA ALA A 53 -2.48 0.89 -14.75
C ALA A 53 -2.87 2.33 -15.09
N ASN A 54 -2.63 3.27 -14.16
CA ASN A 54 -2.91 4.68 -14.39
C ASN A 54 -1.94 5.33 -15.38
N GLU A 55 -0.65 4.97 -15.35
CA GLU A 55 0.34 5.45 -16.34
C GLU A 55 0.04 4.94 -17.76
N ILE A 56 -0.38 3.68 -17.90
CA ILE A 56 -0.77 3.11 -19.20
C ILE A 56 -2.04 3.81 -19.74
N ALA A 57 -3.01 4.10 -18.88
CA ALA A 57 -4.22 4.81 -19.28
C ALA A 57 -3.93 6.25 -19.72
N VAL A 58 -3.06 6.97 -19.00
CA VAL A 58 -2.65 8.34 -19.37
C VAL A 58 -1.90 8.36 -20.70
N THR A 59 -0.91 7.48 -20.89
CA THR A 59 -0.15 7.42 -22.14
C THR A 59 -1.02 7.03 -23.33
N SER A 60 -1.96 6.10 -23.15
CA SER A 60 -2.92 5.72 -24.21
C SER A 60 -3.83 6.89 -24.60
N ASN A 61 -4.37 7.61 -23.62
CA ASN A 61 -5.22 8.78 -23.87
C ASN A 61 -4.45 9.92 -24.56
N VAL A 62 -3.21 10.17 -24.12
CA VAL A 62 -2.32 11.16 -24.73
C VAL A 62 -2.03 10.81 -26.19
N VAL A 63 -1.72 9.55 -26.50
CA VAL A 63 -1.48 9.10 -27.88
C VAL A 63 -2.74 9.26 -28.75
N THR A 64 -3.92 8.94 -28.23
CA THR A 64 -5.18 9.12 -28.99
C THR A 64 -5.55 10.58 -29.24
N ASP A 65 -5.15 11.51 -28.36
CA ASP A 65 -5.41 12.93 -28.55
C ASP A 65 -4.45 13.59 -29.56
N TYR A 66 -3.28 12.99 -29.83
CA TYR A 66 -2.39 13.40 -30.93
C TYR A 66 -2.82 12.88 -32.31
N LEU A 67 -3.79 11.96 -32.36
CA LEU A 67 -4.28 11.34 -33.60
C LEU A 67 -5.66 11.85 -34.04
N LYS A 68 -6.20 12.87 -33.37
CA LYS A 68 -7.39 13.65 -33.81
C LYS A 68 -6.95 14.95 -34.47
#